data_AF-A0A955E422-F1
#
_entry.id   AF-A0A955E422-F1
#
_cell.length_a   1.000
_cell.length_b   1.000
_cell.length_c   1.000
_cell.angle_alpha   90.00
_cell.angle_beta   90.00
_cell.angle_gamma   90.00
#
_symmetry.space_group_name_H-M   'P 1'
#
loop_
_entity.id
_entity.type
_entity.pdbx_description
1 polymer ?
#
loop_
_entity_poly.entity_id
_entity_poly.type
_entity_poly.pdbx_seq_one_letter_code
_entity_poly.pdbx_strand_id
1 'polypeptide(L)'
;MSYVPVVLQSITTTAIVTGTIFAVLAYLRGARIHREAVNAQIFLNLTQRHADLIEFRKLEARNGLEEAFDGDLAIAAIVRDYFDLLHQEFNLASVRMLDDSVWALWQGDIRRTVCTRLVREVWHERTRLYYRSSPAFRAYIEGMMPRESSPSNGHSGRSVRVLVAHSAV
;
A
#
# COMPACT_ATOMS: atom_id res chain seq x y z
N MET A 1 -15.12 -70.45 13.26
CA MET A 1 -15.31 -69.09 13.84
C MET A 1 -14.19 -68.16 13.39
N SER A 2 -14.01 -67.92 12.08
CA SER A 2 -12.82 -67.21 11.56
C SER A 2 -13.14 -65.92 10.78
N TYR A 3 -14.42 -65.51 10.70
CA TYR A 3 -14.86 -64.34 9.93
C TYR A 3 -14.78 -63.01 10.71
N VAL A 4 -14.87 -63.06 12.04
CA VAL A 4 -14.85 -61.89 12.92
C VAL A 4 -13.62 -60.98 12.75
N PRO A 5 -12.37 -61.48 12.67
CA PRO A 5 -11.20 -60.60 12.54
C PRO A 5 -11.14 -59.86 11.20
N VAL A 6 -11.58 -60.50 10.11
CA VAL A 6 -11.57 -59.90 8.76
C VAL A 6 -12.54 -58.73 8.67
N VAL A 7 -13.75 -58.90 9.23
CA VAL A 7 -14.76 -57.84 9.27
C VAL A 7 -14.27 -56.66 10.11
N LEU A 8 -13.69 -56.91 11.28
CA LEU A 8 -13.15 -55.84 12.13
C LEU A 8 -12.05 -55.03 11.42
N GLN A 9 -11.13 -55.71 10.73
CA GLN A 9 -10.04 -55.06 10.00
C GLN A 9 -10.55 -54.20 8.83
N SER A 10 -11.60 -54.64 8.14
CA SER A 10 -12.21 -53.85 7.06
C SER A 10 -12.87 -52.56 7.58
N ILE A 11 -13.55 -52.63 8.73
CA ILE A 11 -14.21 -51.48 9.36
C ILE A 11 -13.17 -50.46 9.83
N THR A 12 -12.11 -50.90 10.51
CA THR A 12 -11.06 -50.01 11.00
C THR A 12 -10.33 -49.31 9.86
N THR A 13 -10.00 -50.05 8.79
CA THR A 13 -9.35 -49.47 7.61
C THR A 13 -10.23 -48.41 6.95
N THR A 14 -11.52 -48.69 6.81
CA THR A 14 -12.48 -47.73 6.23
C THR A 14 -12.60 -46.48 7.09
N ALA A 15 -12.66 -46.62 8.42
CA ALA A 15 -12.71 -45.49 9.35
C ALA A 15 -11.44 -44.63 9.28
N ILE A 16 -10.25 -45.24 9.20
CA ILE A 16 -8.97 -44.53 9.09
C ILE A 16 -8.88 -43.74 7.78
N VAL A 17 -9.23 -44.36 6.65
CA VAL A 17 -9.21 -43.70 5.34
C VAL A 17 -10.17 -42.51 5.32
N THR A 18 -11.39 -42.72 5.80
CA THR A 18 -12.41 -41.67 5.86
C THR A 18 -11.96 -40.52 6.77
N GLY A 19 -11.44 -40.82 7.96
CA GLY A 19 -10.91 -39.82 8.88
C GLY A 19 -9.74 -39.04 8.30
N THR A 20 -8.84 -39.70 7.56
CA THR A 20 -7.72 -39.06 6.88
C THR A 20 -8.20 -38.08 5.80
N ILE A 21 -9.21 -38.47 5.01
CA ILE A 21 -9.81 -37.59 3.99
C ILE A 21 -10.41 -36.34 4.66
N PHE A 22 -11.18 -36.50 5.74
CA PHE A 22 -11.73 -35.36 6.47
C PHE A 22 -10.66 -34.47 7.08
N ALA A 23 -9.59 -35.04 7.63
CA ALA A 23 -8.46 -34.28 8.17
C ALA A 23 -7.77 -33.44 7.09
N VAL A 24 -7.54 -34.02 5.90
CA VAL A 24 -6.95 -33.29 4.75
C VAL A 24 -7.88 -32.16 4.29
N LEU A 25 -9.18 -32.41 4.16
CA LEU A 25 -10.15 -31.38 3.76
C LEU A 25 -10.24 -30.25 4.79
N ALA A 26 -10.23 -30.59 6.08
CA ALA A 26 -10.23 -29.62 7.18
C ALA A 26 -8.95 -28.77 7.15
N TYR A 27 -7.79 -29.39 6.93
CA TYR A 27 -6.52 -28.67 6.80
C TYR A 27 -6.53 -27.70 5.61
N LEU A 28 -6.99 -28.14 4.43
CA LEU A 28 -7.07 -27.29 3.24
C LEU A 28 -8.00 -26.09 3.45
N ARG A 29 -9.17 -26.30 4.08
CA ARG A 29 -10.08 -25.20 4.42
C ARG A 29 -9.49 -24.28 5.48
N GLY A 30 -8.86 -24.83 6.52
CA GLY A 30 -8.20 -24.06 7.58
C GLY A 30 -7.09 -23.17 7.02
N ALA A 31 -6.28 -23.69 6.10
CA ALA A 31 -5.23 -22.93 5.43
C ALA A 31 -5.80 -21.75 4.62
N ARG A 32 -6.94 -21.95 3.94
CA ARG A 32 -7.63 -20.89 3.20
C ARG A 32 -8.16 -19.80 4.12
N ILE A 33 -8.89 -20.18 5.17
CA ILE A 33 -9.45 -19.23 6.15
C ILE A 33 -8.32 -18.44 6.82
N HIS A 34 -7.21 -19.10 7.17
CA HIS A 34 -6.06 -18.42 7.74
C HIS A 34 -5.48 -17.38 6.77
N ARG A 35 -5.36 -17.70 5.49
CA ARG A 35 -4.90 -16.71 4.48
C ARG A 35 -5.85 -15.52 4.39
N GLU A 36 -7.15 -15.77 4.34
CA GLU A 36 -8.17 -14.70 4.31
C GLU A 36 -8.10 -13.80 5.56
N ALA A 37 -7.90 -14.40 6.74
CA ALA A 37 -7.74 -13.65 8.00
C ALA A 37 -6.46 -12.79 8.02
N VAL A 38 -5.33 -13.33 7.55
CA VAL A 38 -4.07 -12.58 7.44
C VAL A 38 -4.23 -11.42 6.47
N ASN A 39 -4.88 -11.63 5.32
CA ASN A 39 -5.14 -10.57 4.35
C ASN A 39 -6.01 -9.47 4.94
N ALA A 40 -7.07 -9.82 5.67
CA ALA A 40 -7.92 -8.85 6.36
C ALA A 40 -7.13 -8.05 7.41
N GLN A 41 -6.25 -8.71 8.18
CA GLN A 41 -5.42 -8.03 9.16
C GLN A 41 -4.38 -7.09 8.53
N ILE A 42 -3.74 -7.52 7.45
CA ILE A 42 -2.82 -6.68 6.66
C ILE A 42 -3.56 -5.45 6.12
N PHE A 43 -4.75 -5.66 5.56
CA PHE A 43 -5.60 -4.58 5.06
C PHE A 43 -5.97 -3.57 6.15
N LEU A 44 -6.43 -4.03 7.32
CA LEU A 44 -6.78 -3.17 8.44
C LEU A 44 -5.57 -2.39 8.96
N ASN A 45 -4.42 -3.05 9.13
CA ASN A 45 -3.19 -2.40 9.60
C ASN A 45 -2.70 -1.31 8.64
N LEU A 46 -2.74 -1.58 7.32
CA LEU A 46 -2.30 -0.61 6.33
C LEU A 46 -3.29 0.56 6.23
N THR A 47 -4.59 0.28 6.25
CA THR A 47 -5.63 1.32 6.31
C THR A 47 -5.47 2.20 7.55
N GLN A 48 -5.18 1.61 8.71
CA GLN A 48 -4.92 2.35 9.94
C GLN A 48 -3.69 3.25 9.81
N ARG A 49 -2.59 2.75 9.22
CA ARG A 49 -1.40 3.59 8.99
C ARG A 49 -1.67 4.77 8.07
N HIS A 50 -2.48 4.60 7.04
CA HIS A 50 -2.93 5.71 6.19
C HIS A 50 -3.77 6.71 7.01
N ALA A 51 -4.68 6.23 7.86
CA ALA A 51 -5.48 7.08 8.73
C ALA A 51 -4.62 7.86 9.74
N ASP A 52 -3.65 7.20 10.38
CA ASP A 52 -2.72 7.81 11.32
C ASP A 52 -1.87 8.89 10.65
N LEU A 53 -1.41 8.64 9.40
CA LEU A 53 -0.67 9.62 8.61
C LEU A 53 -1.56 10.84 8.25
N ILE A 54 -2.87 10.66 8.10
CA ILE A 54 -3.81 11.77 7.87
C ILE A 54 -4.11 12.51 9.19
N GLU A 55 -4.31 11.79 10.29
CA GLU A 55 -4.68 12.34 11.59
C GLU A 55 -3.55 13.12 12.26
N PHE A 56 -2.33 12.56 12.25
CA PHE A 56 -1.12 13.25 12.72
C PHE A 56 -0.96 14.62 12.04
N ARG A 57 -1.31 14.71 10.76
CA ARG A 57 -1.19 15.95 9.98
C ARG A 57 -2.32 16.93 10.23
N LYS A 58 -3.54 16.46 10.53
CA LYS A 58 -4.62 17.34 11.03
C LYS A 58 -4.24 17.98 12.37
N LEU A 59 -3.50 17.26 13.22
CA LEU A 59 -3.01 17.77 14.50
C LEU A 59 -1.88 18.79 14.31
N GLU A 60 -0.92 18.55 13.41
CA GLU A 60 0.13 19.53 13.08
C GLU A 60 -0.45 20.85 12.52
N ALA A 61 -1.42 20.76 11.60
CA ALA A 61 -2.08 21.94 11.04
C ALA A 61 -2.87 22.74 12.08
N ARG A 62 -3.51 22.06 13.05
CA ARG A 62 -4.26 22.70 14.14
C ARG A 62 -3.37 23.41 15.17
N ASN A 63 -2.14 22.95 15.35
CA ASN A 63 -1.22 23.49 16.35
C ASN A 63 -0.40 24.70 15.87
N GLY A 64 -0.71 25.26 14.68
CA GLY A 64 -0.02 26.45 14.17
C GLY A 64 1.44 26.22 13.78
N LEU A 65 1.87 24.95 13.65
CA LEU A 65 3.20 24.58 13.17
C LEU A 65 3.42 24.91 11.68
N GLU A 66 2.35 25.28 10.96
CA GLU A 66 2.42 25.75 9.56
C GLU A 66 3.27 27.02 9.39
N GLU A 67 3.41 27.86 10.42
CA GLU A 67 4.23 29.09 10.32
C GLU A 67 5.75 28.84 10.54
N ALA A 68 6.15 27.68 11.05
CA ALA A 68 7.55 27.35 11.36
C ALA A 68 8.22 26.43 10.33
N PHE A 69 7.44 25.76 9.48
CA PHE A 69 7.97 24.97 8.39
C PHE A 69 7.94 25.78 7.10
N ASP A 70 9.09 25.93 6.45
CA ASP A 70 9.14 26.20 5.01
C ASP A 70 8.21 25.17 4.35
N GLY A 71 7.02 25.59 3.90
CA GLY A 71 5.90 24.69 3.58
C GLY A 71 6.28 23.56 2.62
N ASP A 72 7.25 23.83 1.75
CA ASP A 72 7.80 22.86 0.79
C ASP A 72 8.55 21.69 1.44
N LEU A 73 9.23 21.88 2.59
CA LEU A 73 9.96 20.82 3.29
C LEU A 73 9.04 19.87 4.05
N ALA A 74 8.02 20.40 4.73
CA ALA A 74 7.03 19.58 5.43
C ALA A 74 6.23 18.72 4.45
N ILE A 75 5.78 19.32 3.34
CA ILE A 75 5.08 18.60 2.28
C ILE A 75 5.98 17.53 1.66
N ALA A 76 7.25 17.84 1.39
CA ALA A 76 8.17 16.85 0.85
C ALA A 76 8.36 15.65 1.78
N ALA A 77 8.44 15.88 3.10
CA ALA A 77 8.53 14.83 4.10
C ALA A 77 7.26 13.96 4.11
N ILE A 78 6.06 14.57 4.07
CA ILE A 78 4.78 13.85 4.01
C ILE A 78 4.71 12.93 2.79
N VAL A 79 5.02 13.48 1.62
CA VAL A 79 4.96 12.73 0.38
C VAL A 79 6.00 11.61 0.40
N ARG A 80 7.18 11.82 0.99
CA ARG A 80 8.17 10.77 1.18
C ARG A 80 7.66 9.66 2.10
N ASP A 81 7.09 10.00 3.26
CA ASP A 81 6.54 9.00 4.19
C ASP A 81 5.42 8.19 3.53
N TYR A 82 4.60 8.84 2.70
CA TYR A 82 3.62 8.17 1.85
C TYR A 82 4.27 7.20 0.86
N PHE A 83 5.34 7.60 0.17
CA PHE A 83 6.08 6.69 -0.73
C PHE A 83 6.77 5.54 0.00
N ASP A 84 7.22 5.73 1.25
CA ASP A 84 7.79 4.66 2.06
C ASP A 84 6.73 3.60 2.41
N LEU A 85 5.51 4.05 2.73
CA LEU A 85 4.37 3.16 2.92
C LEU A 85 4.02 2.41 1.63
N LEU A 86 3.94 3.12 0.50
CA LEU A 86 3.70 2.50 -0.80
C LEU A 86 4.77 1.48 -1.20
N HIS A 87 6.04 1.73 -0.85
CA HIS A 87 7.12 0.81 -1.14
C HIS A 87 6.97 -0.49 -0.33
N GLN A 88 6.55 -0.41 0.94
CA GLN A 88 6.24 -1.59 1.75
C GLN A 88 5.07 -2.38 1.16
N GLU A 89 3.99 -1.69 0.78
CA GLU A 89 2.81 -2.31 0.15
C GLU A 89 3.15 -3.00 -1.18
N PHE A 90 3.93 -2.31 -2.03
CA PHE A 90 4.42 -2.86 -3.28
C PHE A 90 5.25 -4.15 -3.05
N ASN A 91 6.13 -4.15 -2.06
CA ASN A 91 6.93 -5.33 -1.74
C ASN A 91 6.05 -6.50 -1.28
N LEU A 92 5.06 -6.25 -0.41
CA LEU A 92 4.10 -7.28 0.03
C LEU A 92 3.28 -7.85 -1.14
N ALA A 93 2.85 -7.00 -2.07
CA ALA A 93 2.15 -7.42 -3.27
C ALA A 93 3.05 -8.26 -4.18
N SER A 94 4.31 -7.85 -4.36
CA SER A 94 5.27 -8.56 -5.22
C SER A 94 5.56 -10.00 -4.78
N VAL A 95 5.50 -10.27 -3.48
CA VAL A 95 5.69 -11.61 -2.90
C VAL A 95 4.36 -12.37 -2.70
N ARG A 96 3.25 -11.87 -3.25
CA ARG A 96 1.90 -12.46 -3.14
C ARG A 96 1.42 -12.66 -1.70
N MET A 97 1.85 -11.79 -0.79
CA MET A 97 1.32 -11.72 0.57
C MET A 97 0.03 -10.90 0.66
N LEU A 98 -0.29 -10.14 -0.39
CA LEU A 98 -1.57 -9.49 -0.57
C LEU A 98 -2.38 -10.26 -1.62
N ASP A 99 -3.69 -10.37 -1.39
CA ASP A 99 -4.61 -10.88 -2.40
C ASP A 99 -4.65 -9.94 -3.61
N ASP A 100 -4.68 -10.49 -4.82
CA ASP A 100 -4.66 -9.71 -6.06
C ASP A 100 -5.86 -8.76 -6.15
N SER A 101 -7.02 -9.13 -5.58
CA SER A 101 -8.20 -8.27 -5.58
C SER A 101 -8.05 -7.07 -4.65
N VAL A 102 -7.43 -7.26 -3.49
CA VAL A 102 -7.13 -6.18 -2.52
C VAL A 102 -6.10 -5.24 -3.12
N TRP A 103 -5.05 -5.80 -3.72
CA TRP A 103 -4.02 -5.00 -4.37
C TRP A 103 -4.58 -4.17 -5.53
N ALA A 104 -5.43 -4.76 -6.38
CA ALA A 104 -6.06 -4.04 -7.49
C ALA A 104 -6.92 -2.85 -7.01
N LEU A 105 -7.62 -2.99 -5.89
CA LEU A 105 -8.37 -1.89 -5.29
C LEU A 105 -7.43 -0.74 -4.89
N TRP A 106 -6.35 -1.04 -4.19
CA TRP A 106 -5.36 -0.04 -3.76
C TRP A 106 -4.64 0.61 -4.93
N GLN A 107 -4.31 -0.14 -5.98
CA GLN A 107 -3.69 0.43 -7.17
C GLN A 107 -4.51 1.57 -7.77
N GLY A 108 -5.85 1.50 -7.69
CA GLY A 108 -6.73 2.58 -8.13
C GLY A 108 -6.49 3.88 -7.36
N ASP A 109 -6.42 3.81 -6.04
CA ASP A 109 -6.23 4.97 -5.17
C ASP A 109 -4.79 5.47 -5.19
N ILE A 110 -3.80 4.57 -5.18
CA ILE A 110 -2.39 4.90 -5.37
C ILE A 110 -2.20 5.70 -6.65
N ARG A 111 -2.78 5.22 -7.76
CA ARG A 111 -2.69 5.90 -9.04
C ARG A 111 -3.29 7.30 -8.99
N ARG A 112 -4.47 7.48 -8.38
CA ARG A 112 -5.11 8.80 -8.22
C ARG A 112 -4.22 9.76 -7.44
N THR A 113 -3.68 9.31 -6.31
CA THR A 113 -2.83 10.13 -5.42
C THR A 113 -1.49 10.48 -6.07
N VAL A 114 -0.81 9.50 -6.65
CA VAL A 114 0.50 9.69 -7.32
C VAL A 114 0.38 10.56 -8.58
N CYS A 115 -0.78 10.58 -9.23
CA CYS A 115 -1.04 11.46 -10.37
C CYS A 115 -1.26 12.93 -9.98
N THR A 116 -1.48 13.24 -8.71
CA THR A 116 -1.63 14.64 -8.27
C THR A 116 -0.36 15.44 -8.52
N ARG A 117 -0.52 16.71 -8.87
CA ARG A 117 0.58 17.59 -9.24
C ARG A 117 1.65 17.66 -8.14
N LEU A 118 1.19 17.85 -6.89
CA LEU A 118 2.05 17.98 -5.72
C LEU A 118 2.94 16.74 -5.50
N VAL A 119 2.32 15.56 -5.49
CA VAL A 119 3.04 14.29 -5.27
C VAL A 119 4.03 14.03 -6.41
N ARG A 120 3.67 14.38 -7.64
CA ARG A 120 4.53 14.23 -8.82
C ARG A 120 5.74 15.15 -8.78
N GLU A 121 5.54 16.43 -8.48
CA GLU A 121 6.62 17.41 -8.34
C GLU A 121 7.63 16.96 -7.28
N VAL A 122 7.14 16.60 -6.08
CA VAL A 122 8.00 16.10 -5.00
C VAL A 122 8.72 14.79 -5.39
N TRP A 123 8.03 13.89 -6.10
CA TRP A 123 8.65 12.66 -6.61
C TRP A 123 9.85 12.97 -7.49
N HIS A 124 9.69 13.83 -8.50
CA HIS A 124 10.76 14.14 -9.45
C HIS A 124 11.91 14.92 -8.82
N GLU A 125 11.62 15.88 -7.95
CA GLU A 125 12.63 16.76 -7.38
C GLU A 125 13.46 16.09 -6.28
N ARG A 126 12.81 15.31 -5.40
CA ARG A 126 13.43 14.91 -4.13
C ARG A 126 13.35 13.41 -3.88
N THR A 127 12.18 12.79 -4.13
CA THR A 127 11.92 11.44 -3.61
C THR A 127 12.44 10.32 -4.50
N ARG A 128 12.48 10.50 -5.82
CA ARG A 128 12.92 9.48 -6.79
C ARG A 128 14.33 8.94 -6.52
N LEU A 129 15.25 9.78 -6.05
CA LEU A 129 16.64 9.39 -5.79
C LEU A 129 16.78 8.49 -4.56
N TYR A 130 15.90 8.63 -3.56
CA TYR A 130 15.91 7.78 -2.36
C TYR A 130 15.66 6.31 -2.72
N TYR A 131 14.83 6.04 -3.72
CA TYR A 131 14.52 4.69 -4.19
C TYR A 131 15.46 4.19 -5.29
N ARG A 132 16.67 4.74 -5.42
CA ARG A 132 17.64 4.29 -6.44
C ARG A 132 17.97 2.80 -6.33
N SER A 133 18.01 2.26 -5.12
CA SER A 133 18.22 0.82 -4.86
C SER A 133 17.02 -0.06 -5.16
N SER A 134 15.84 0.53 -5.41
CA SER A 134 14.58 -0.18 -5.66
C SER A 134 14.05 0.12 -7.08
N PRO A 135 14.72 -0.36 -8.15
CA PRO A 135 14.37 -0.01 -9.53
C PRO A 135 12.98 -0.49 -9.94
N ALA A 136 12.53 -1.65 -9.43
CA ALA A 136 11.20 -2.18 -9.71
C ALA A 136 10.09 -1.26 -9.17
N PHE A 137 10.24 -0.78 -7.93
CA PHE A 137 9.31 0.18 -7.33
C PHE A 137 9.30 1.51 -8.09
N ARG A 138 10.47 2.01 -8.49
CA ARG A 138 10.55 3.21 -9.31
C ARG A 138 9.83 3.06 -10.65
N ALA A 139 10.07 1.96 -11.36
CA ALA A 139 9.41 1.68 -12.62
C ALA A 139 7.89 1.57 -12.46
N TYR A 140 7.44 0.98 -11.35
CA TYR A 140 6.03 0.90 -10.99
C TYR A 140 5.40 2.29 -10.80
N ILE A 141 6.00 3.16 -9.99
CA ILE A 141 5.52 4.53 -9.77
C ILE A 141 5.56 5.37 -11.06
N GLU A 142 6.68 5.34 -11.78
CA GLU A 142 6.86 6.06 -13.05
C GLU A 142 5.87 5.55 -14.13
N GLY A 143 5.50 4.26 -14.11
CA GLY A 143 4.50 3.68 -15.01
C GLY A 143 3.06 4.11 -14.69
N MET A 144 2.78 4.53 -13.45
CA MET A 144 1.47 5.05 -13.05
C MET A 144 1.29 6.53 -13.40
N MET A 145 2.39 7.29 -13.41
CA MET A 145 2.38 8.71 -13.72
C MET A 145 2.10 8.94 -15.21
N PRO A 146 1.28 9.94 -15.58
CA PRO A 146 1.15 10.35 -16.97
C PRO A 146 2.53 10.75 -17.49
N ARG A 147 2.90 10.23 -18.67
CA ARG A 147 4.07 10.75 -19.39
C ARG A 147 3.85 12.25 -19.54
N GLU A 148 4.80 13.05 -19.08
CA GLU A 148 4.80 14.48 -19.38
C GLU A 148 4.69 14.60 -20.89
N SER A 149 3.52 15.03 -21.38
CA SER A 149 3.43 15.53 -22.74
C SER A 149 4.41 16.69 -22.76
N SER A 150 5.53 16.52 -23.48
CA SER A 150 6.56 17.54 -23.67
C SER A 150 5.90 18.90 -23.68
N PRO A 151 6.34 19.84 -22.82
CA PRO A 151 5.71 21.15 -22.73
C PRO A 151 5.64 21.69 -24.16
N SER A 152 4.44 21.77 -24.73
CA SER A 152 4.26 22.52 -25.96
C SER A 152 4.73 23.92 -25.61
N ASN A 153 5.77 24.41 -26.30
CA ASN A 153 6.36 25.74 -26.14
C ASN A 153 5.29 26.83 -26.17
N GLY A 154 4.60 27.00 -25.06
CA GLY A 154 3.51 27.92 -24.84
C GLY A 154 3.96 28.87 -23.74
N HIS A 155 4.65 29.92 -24.17
CA HIS A 155 4.83 31.15 -23.42
C HIS A 155 3.53 31.50 -22.68
N SER A 156 3.51 31.36 -21.36
CA SER A 156 2.61 32.13 -20.51
C SER A 156 3.22 32.24 -19.13
N GLY A 157 4.11 33.23 -19.00
CA GLY A 157 4.58 33.69 -17.71
C GLY A 157 3.40 34.07 -16.83
N ARG A 158 3.22 33.35 -15.73
CA ARG A 158 2.50 33.85 -14.57
C ARG A 158 3.42 33.68 -13.37
N SER A 159 4.30 34.69 -13.24
CA SER A 159 5.01 34.98 -12.01
C SER A 159 3.95 35.21 -10.93
N VAL A 160 3.84 34.29 -9.98
CA VAL A 160 3.08 34.52 -8.74
C VAL A 160 3.90 35.53 -7.94
N ARG A 161 3.59 36.81 -8.07
CA ARG A 161 4.08 37.84 -7.14
C ARG A 161 3.39 37.60 -5.80
N VAL A 162 4.14 37.06 -4.85
CA VAL A 162 3.79 37.10 -3.43
C VAL A 162 3.81 38.57 -3.01
N LEU A 163 2.63 39.10 -2.72
CA LEU A 163 2.45 40.45 -2.20
C LEU A 163 2.75 40.40 -0.70
N VAL A 164 3.99 40.69 -0.32
CA VAL A 164 4.37 40.91 1.08
C VAL A 164 3.84 42.29 1.48
N ALA A 165 2.70 42.31 2.18
CA ALA A 165 2.22 43.49 2.86
C ALA A 165 3.07 43.71 4.11
N HIS A 166 4.02 44.65 4.04
CA HIS A 166 4.59 45.28 5.23
C HIS A 166 3.56 46.25 5.80
N SER A 167 2.92 45.87 6.90
CA SER A 167 2.26 46.82 7.80
C SER A 167 3.29 47.25 8.85
N ALA A 168 3.79 48.46 8.69
CA ALA A 168 4.40 49.23 9.77
C ALA A 168 3.29 50.01 10.48
N VAL A 169 3.26 49.92 11.81
CA VAL A 169 3.05 50.96 12.84
C VAL A 169 2.86 50.24 14.17
#